data_AF-A0A1W2FEZ3-F1
#
_entry.id   AF-A0A1W2FEZ3-F1
#
_cell.length_a   1.000
_cell.length_b   1.000
_cell.length_c   1.000
_cell.angle_alpha   90.00
_cell.angle_beta   90.00
_cell.angle_gamma   90.00
#
_symmetry.space_group_name_H-M   'P 1'
#
loop_
_entity.id
_entity.type
_entity.pdbx_description
1 polymer ?
#
loop_
_entity_poly.entity_id
_entity_poly.type
_entity_poly.pdbx_seq_one_letter_code
_entity_poly.pdbx_strand_id
1 'polypeptide(L)' 'MNTNPFDDENGRFYVLVNDEEQHSLWPVFADVPGGWRVVFGAESRAACVAYIEDNWTDMRPKSLQEAMVDDSV' A
#
# COMPACT_ATOMS: atom_id res chain seq x y z
N MET A 1 -20.65 11.52 4.02
CA MET A 1 -19.63 10.47 3.88
C MET A 1 -18.41 11.07 3.22
N ASN A 2 -17.36 11.33 4.00
CA ASN A 2 -16.13 11.93 3.50
C ASN A 2 -15.20 10.77 3.08
N THR A 3 -15.27 10.34 1.81
CA THR A 3 -14.33 9.34 1.28
C THR A 3 -12.93 9.92 1.48
N ASN A 4 -12.17 9.36 2.43
CA ASN A 4 -10.81 9.80 2.65
C ASN A 4 -10.05 9.39 1.38
N PRO A 5 -9.35 10.27 0.67
CA PRO A 5 -8.78 9.90 -0.63
C PRO A 5 -7.63 8.88 -0.53
N PHE A 6 -7.27 8.49 0.70
CA PHE A 6 -6.38 7.37 1.03
C PHE A 6 -7.10 6.01 1.16
N ASP A 7 -8.43 6.03 1.26
CA ASP A 7 -9.32 4.87 1.43
C ASP A 7 -10.15 4.60 0.17
N ASP A 8 -9.87 5.33 -0.91
CA ASP A 8 -10.59 5.16 -2.16
C ASP A 8 -10.12 3.87 -2.86
N GLU A 9 -10.94 2.81 -2.80
CA GLU A 9 -10.62 1.51 -3.40
C GLU A 9 -10.48 1.56 -4.93
N ASN A 10 -11.11 2.55 -5.57
CA ASN A 10 -10.98 2.84 -6.99
C ASN A 10 -9.78 3.76 -7.29
N GLY A 11 -9.14 4.29 -6.24
CA GLY A 11 -7.94 5.11 -6.33
C GLY A 11 -6.71 4.30 -6.71
N ARG A 12 -5.79 4.94 -7.43
CA ARG A 12 -4.46 4.39 -7.67
C ARG A 12 -3.50 4.90 -6.61
N PHE A 13 -2.60 4.02 -6.19
CA PHE A 13 -1.59 4.28 -5.18
C PHE A 13 -0.20 3.88 -5.68
N TYR A 14 0.80 4.48 -5.05
CA TYR A 14 2.19 4.13 -5.12
C TYR A 14 2.63 3.55 -3.78
N VAL A 15 3.51 2.56 -3.83
CA VAL A 15 4.31 2.17 -2.67
C VAL A 15 5.61 2.96 -2.75
N LEU A 16 5.84 3.76 -1.72
CA LEU A 16 7.06 4.50 -1.53
C LEU A 16 7.96 3.74 -0.55
N VAL A 17 9.26 3.83 -0.77
CA VAL A 17 10.29 3.41 0.19
C VAL A 17 11.16 4.62 0.54
N ASN A 18 11.56 4.75 1.79
CA ASN A 18 12.61 5.69 2.19
C ASN A 18 13.98 4.99 2.25
N ASP A 19 15.02 5.74 2.62
CA ASP A 19 16.38 5.20 2.81
C ASP A 19 16.49 4.19 3.97
N GLU A 20 15.53 4.21 4.90
CA GLU A 20 15.43 3.29 6.05
C GLU A 20 14.59 2.04 5.74
N GLU A 21 14.33 1.74 4.46
CA GLU A 21 13.55 0.59 3.98
C GLU A 21 12.08 0.53 4.49
N GLN A 22 11.55 1.67 4.92
CA GLN A 22 10.17 1.80 5.36
C GLN A 22 9.23 1.99 4.16
N HIS A 23 8.18 1.17 4.12
CA HIS A 23 7.18 1.21 3.06
C HIS A 23 6.01 2.12 3.46
N SER A 24 5.58 2.99 2.55
CA SER A 24 4.42 3.87 2.75
C SER A 24 3.51 3.88 1.53
N LEU A 25 2.19 3.84 1.75
CA LEU A 25 1.20 3.93 0.68
C LEU A 25 0.91 5.40 0.40
N TRP A 26 1.12 5.82 -0.85
CA TRP A 26 0.94 7.20 -1.27
C TRP A 26 0.01 7.31 -2.48
N PRO A 27 -1.03 8.15 -2.44
CA PRO A 27 -1.93 8.29 -3.57
C PRO A 27 -1.25 8.92 -4.77
N VAL A 28 -1.57 8.45 -5.99
CA VAL A 28 -0.89 8.92 -7.21
C VAL A 28 -1.21 10.37 -7.57
N PHE A 29 -2.30 10.92 -7.01
CA PHE A 29 -2.71 12.30 -7.22
C PHE A 29 -1.95 13.28 -6.32
N ALA A 30 -1.25 12.78 -5.29
CA ALA A 30 -0.45 13.60 -4.38
C ALA A 30 1.01 13.61 -4.82
N ASP A 31 1.65 14.76 -4.72
CA ASP A 31 3.08 14.89 -5.01
C ASP A 31 3.91 14.10 -4.00
N VAL A 32 4.97 13.43 -4.48
CA VAL A 32 5.81 12.57 -3.65
C VAL A 32 6.84 13.42 -2.91
N PRO A 33 6.88 13.37 -1.56
CA PRO A 33 7.85 14.15 -0.81
C PRO A 33 9.29 13.72 -1.12
N GLY A 34 10.21 14.69 -1.17
CA GLY A 34 11.63 14.43 -1.39
C GLY A 34 12.21 13.50 -0.31
N GLY A 35 13.02 12.53 -0.73
CA GLY A 35 13.58 11.48 0.14
C GLY A 35 12.80 10.16 0.12
N TRP A 36 11.62 10.14 -0.49
CA TRP A 36 10.86 8.93 -0.76
C TRP A 36 10.98 8.54 -2.23
N ARG A 37 11.02 7.23 -2.49
CA ARG A 37 11.14 6.67 -3.82
C ARG A 37 10.00 5.71 -4.12
N VAL A 38 9.32 5.91 -5.24
CA VAL A 38 8.32 4.96 -5.72
C VAL A 38 9.01 3.66 -6.09
N VAL A 39 8.60 2.56 -5.45
CA VAL A 39 9.06 1.19 -5.73
C VAL A 39 7.99 0.36 -6.43
N PHE A 40 6.70 0.70 -6.26
CA PHE A 40 5.59 0.00 -6.89
C PHE A 40 4.39 0.93 -7.15
N GLY A 41 3.55 0.61 -8.13
CA GLY A 41 2.39 1.40 -8.58
C GLY A 41 2.56 2.00 -9.99
N ALA A 42 1.61 2.76 -10.57
CA ALA A 42 0.31 3.22 -10.08
C ALA A 42 -0.76 2.12 -10.16
N GLU A 43 -0.99 1.43 -9.06
CA GLU A 43 -1.87 0.25 -9.00
C GLU A 43 -2.96 0.43 -7.94
N SER A 44 -3.94 -0.48 -7.91
CA SER A 44 -4.97 -0.50 -6.88
C SER A 44 -4.38 -0.69 -5.48
N ARG A 45 -5.12 -0.25 -4.46
CA ARG A 45 -4.74 -0.44 -3.04
C ARG A 45 -4.39 -1.88 -2.73
N ALA A 46 -5.20 -2.84 -3.17
CA ALA A 46 -4.97 -4.27 -2.94
C ALA A 46 -3.61 -4.76 -3.49
N ALA A 47 -3.26 -4.35 -4.71
CA ALA A 47 -1.98 -4.71 -5.32
C ALA A 47 -0.79 -4.06 -4.60
N CYS A 48 -0.93 -2.81 -4.17
CA CYS A 48 0.10 -2.12 -3.39
C CYS A 48 0.30 -2.77 -2.01
N VAL A 49 -0.78 -3.15 -1.33
CA VAL A 49 -0.72 -3.87 -0.05
C VAL A 49 -0.05 -5.22 -0.25
N ALA A 50 -0.45 -5.99 -1.26
CA ALA A 50 0.19 -7.27 -1.58
C ALA A 50 1.69 -7.12 -1.87
N TYR A 51 2.09 -6.07 -2.59
CA TYR A 51 3.51 -5.78 -2.83
C TYR A 51 4.27 -5.49 -1.54
N ILE A 52 3.69 -4.69 -0.63
CA ILE A 52 4.28 -4.41 0.68
C ILE A 52 4.38 -5.69 1.50
N GLU A 53 3.35 -6.55 1.51
CA GLU A 53 3.39 -7.83 2.23
C GLU A 53 4.44 -8.81 1.69
N ASP A 54 4.66 -8.81 0.37
CA ASP A 54 5.67 -9.65 -0.29
C ASP A 54 7.10 -9.11 -0.06
N ASN A 55 7.30 -7.79 -0.20
CA ASN A 55 8.62 -7.16 -0.12
C ASN A 55 9.06 -6.85 1.32
N TRP A 56 8.12 -6.60 2.22
CA TRP A 56 8.39 -6.36 3.64
C TRP A 56 8.35 -7.68 4.42
N THR A 57 9.15 -8.64 3.97
CA THR A 57 9.05 -10.05 4.35
C THR A 57 9.56 -10.38 5.75
N ASP A 58 10.24 -9.45 6.43
CA ASP A 58 10.84 -9.62 7.76
C ASP A 58 10.19 -8.73 8.85
N MET A 59 8.86 -8.84 8.97
CA MET A 59 8.12 -8.41 10.17
C MET A 59 6.92 -9.36 10.36
N ARG A 60 7.00 -10.36 11.24
CA ARG A 60 5.92 -11.36 11.42
C ARG A 60 5.26 -11.27 12.80
N PRO A 61 3.92 -11.48 12.91
CA PRO A 61 3.37 -12.84 12.78
C PRO A 61 2.23 -13.04 11.77
N LYS A 62 2.26 -14.26 11.22
CA LYS A 62 1.39 -14.95 10.24
C LYS A 62 -0.10 -15.08 10.59
N SER A 63 -0.67 -14.30 11.51
CA SER A 63 -2.06 -14.55 11.99
C SER A 63 -3.14 -13.71 11.30
N LEU A 64 -2.79 -12.79 10.39
CA LEU A 64 -3.75 -11.89 9.76
C LEU A 64 -4.01 -12.17 8.27
N GLN A 65 -3.20 -13.05 7.66
CA GLN A 65 -3.32 -13.41 6.24
C GLN A 65 -4.59 -14.23 5.94
N GLU A 66 -5.29 -14.73 6.96
CA GLU A 66 -6.54 -15.50 6.82
C GLU A 66 -7.82 -14.65 6.98
N ALA A 67 -7.72 -13.34 7.31
CA ALA A 67 -8.90 -12.49 7.60
C ALA A 67 -9.41 -11.68 6.40
N MET A 68 -8.75 -11.71 5.24
CA MET A 68 -9.09 -10.87 4.07
C MET A 68 -9.61 -11.68 2.86
N VAL A 69 -9.95 -12.96 3.05
CA VAL A 69 -10.66 -13.79 2.05
C VAL A 69 -12.19 -13.74 2.24
N ASP A 70 -12.70 -12.89 3.15
CA ASP A 70 -14.14 -12.77 3.46
C ASP A 70 -14.67 -11.36 3.10
N ASP A 71 -14.68 -11.00 1.81
CA ASP A 71 -15.69 -10.10 1.24
C ASP A 71 -15.72 -10.24 -0.29
N SER A 72 -16.24 -11.38 -0.76
CA SER A 72 -16.82 -11.47 -2.10
C SER A 72 -17.86 -12.60 -2.09
N VAL A 73 -19.11 -12.13 -1.99
CA VAL A 73 -20.43 -12.78 -2.14
C VAL A 73 -20.51 -14.11 -2.87
#